data_AF-A0A2B4R850-F1
#
_entry.id   AF-A0A2B4R850-F1
#
_cell.length_a   1.000
_cell.length_b   1.000
_cell.length_c   1.000
_cell.angle_alpha   90.00
_cell.angle_beta   90.00
_cell.angle_gamma   90.00
#
_symmetry.space_group_name_H-M   'P 1'
#
loop_
_entity.id
_entity.type
_entity.pdbx_description
1 polymer ?
#
loop_
_entity_poly.entity_id
_entity_poly.type
_entity_poly.pdbx_seq_one_letter_code
_entity_poly.pdbx_strand_id
1 'polypeptide(L)'
;MKADIVEEYKFEKHPQDSAWTFQPPFQDAIKTEKFKAVAKRAEKFFFQFASAGPEPWKLIQDRVKEPEMILNVTAARYLVVTDILRRVSEEKLEACKEKRDSYTDIPLSWEIPKSGVCFPKPYGSATYKSDYDVGLIGKDSGTVTAKFNIYFEKVFKMPSELVFDTNVYAFTLEFAMPSMFPSLPSSFIRSLHTLEQMNLYKMQELASAYYKVFKYNNAFFEDMKDEAIKNMTDAGAVGAVEHLQHWLKTFQDMNEQQALRQTDKTSPTQFRSSHNNKYQEYLQTMSEYGGYDKQSTVYLAKALLYAAEAYHTRGAIRHVVQGIQMNAITTCQYYTPLSTYDLWVSMIENWGEANKEYQHCGDIGLAKCLMKMSKYLSRMFDAMRVIRRTRLPKKDRGGLLDFGSINDPELAINLLLRYKRSNVKLSEETYLLLGRFLLEFRCEVAASHTKLPENCLKKIHDAVNAYNKVLAANVNKINGLKTN
;
A
#
# COMPACT_ATOMS: atom_id res chain seq x y z
N MET A 1 -11.65 -20.30 21.57
CA MET A 1 -11.10 -19.10 20.90
C MET A 1 -12.16 -18.07 20.56
N LYS A 2 -13.35 -18.47 20.05
CA LYS A 2 -14.36 -17.52 19.51
C LYS A 2 -14.91 -16.52 20.53
N ALA A 3 -15.20 -16.92 21.78
CA ALA A 3 -15.75 -16.01 22.80
C ALA A 3 -14.66 -15.15 23.50
N ASP A 4 -13.51 -15.75 23.84
CA ASP A 4 -12.59 -15.14 24.81
C ASP A 4 -11.69 -14.01 24.29
N ILE A 5 -11.52 -13.81 22.98
CA ILE A 5 -10.63 -12.74 22.45
C ILE A 5 -11.44 -11.51 22.04
N VAL A 6 -12.49 -11.73 21.26
CA VAL A 6 -13.31 -10.66 20.69
C VAL A 6 -14.05 -9.91 21.78
N GLU A 7 -14.70 -10.64 22.69
CA GLU A 7 -15.49 -10.05 23.77
C GLU A 7 -14.58 -9.44 24.85
N GLU A 8 -13.52 -10.15 25.24
CA GLU A 8 -12.54 -9.69 26.24
C GLU A 8 -11.87 -8.36 25.86
N TYR A 9 -11.44 -8.23 24.60
CA TYR A 9 -10.75 -7.04 24.14
C TYR A 9 -11.66 -6.06 23.40
N LYS A 10 -12.98 -6.30 23.40
CA LYS A 10 -13.99 -5.37 22.88
C LYS A 10 -13.80 -5.03 21.40
N PHE A 11 -13.58 -6.06 20.57
CA PHE A 11 -13.68 -5.88 19.12
C PHE A 11 -15.15 -5.62 18.75
N GLU A 12 -15.39 -4.64 17.88
CA GLU A 12 -16.74 -4.36 17.40
C GLU A 12 -16.87 -4.79 15.94
N LYS A 13 -17.91 -5.58 15.68
CA LYS A 13 -18.19 -6.13 14.37
C LYS A 13 -19.18 -5.24 13.62
N HIS A 14 -18.99 -5.09 12.31
CA HIS A 14 -19.98 -4.52 11.44
C HIS A 14 -21.28 -5.36 11.45
N PRO A 15 -22.48 -4.74 11.50
CA PRO A 15 -23.74 -5.47 11.63
C PRO A 15 -24.09 -6.32 10.40
N GLN A 16 -23.61 -5.93 9.22
CA GLN A 16 -24.00 -6.55 7.95
C GLN A 16 -22.84 -7.20 7.19
N ASP A 17 -21.59 -6.90 7.57
CA ASP A 17 -20.41 -7.36 6.86
C ASP A 17 -19.52 -8.18 7.81
N SER A 18 -18.79 -9.16 7.28
CA SER A 18 -17.74 -9.87 8.02
C SER A 18 -16.48 -8.99 8.12
N ALA A 19 -16.60 -7.92 8.88
CA ALA A 19 -15.57 -6.91 9.10
C ALA A 19 -15.63 -6.34 10.52
N TRP A 20 -14.49 -5.84 11.01
CA TRP A 20 -14.41 -5.07 12.23
C TRP A 20 -14.69 -3.59 11.95
N THR A 21 -15.62 -2.99 12.70
CA THR A 21 -15.79 -1.53 12.77
C THR A 21 -14.80 -0.91 13.76
N PHE A 22 -14.40 -1.67 14.77
CA PHE A 22 -13.41 -1.25 15.75
C PHE A 22 -12.48 -2.41 16.12
N GLN A 23 -11.18 -2.11 16.15
CA GLN A 23 -10.14 -2.98 16.68
C GLN A 23 -9.45 -2.26 17.85
N PRO A 24 -9.29 -2.91 19.02
CA PRO A 24 -8.77 -2.27 20.22
C PRO A 24 -7.27 -1.97 20.08
N PRO A 25 -6.77 -0.81 20.56
CA PRO A 25 -5.34 -0.52 20.59
C PRO A 25 -4.58 -1.35 21.64
N PHE A 26 -5.27 -2.17 22.43
CA PHE A 26 -4.73 -2.95 23.56
C PHE A 26 -3.95 -2.15 24.62
N GLN A 27 -4.13 -0.83 24.70
CA GLN A 27 -3.23 0.08 25.40
C GLN A 27 -2.82 -0.36 26.82
N ASP A 28 -3.79 -0.67 27.69
CA ASP A 28 -3.52 -1.19 29.03
C ASP A 28 -3.44 -2.72 29.07
N ALA A 29 -4.24 -3.38 28.22
CA ALA A 29 -4.34 -4.84 28.18
C ALA A 29 -3.01 -5.51 27.79
N ILE A 30 -2.25 -4.91 26.86
CA ILE A 30 -1.01 -5.44 26.27
C ILE A 30 0.08 -5.72 27.32
N LYS A 31 0.00 -5.06 28.49
CA LYS A 31 0.96 -5.21 29.59
C LYS A 31 0.59 -6.32 30.57
N THR A 32 -0.60 -6.89 30.46
CA THR A 32 -1.13 -7.87 31.42
C THR A 32 -0.65 -9.29 31.13
N GLU A 33 -0.50 -10.11 32.18
CA GLU A 33 -0.20 -11.53 32.02
C GLU A 33 -1.33 -12.30 31.33
N LYS A 34 -2.58 -11.83 31.50
CA LYS A 34 -3.74 -12.38 30.78
C LYS A 34 -3.57 -12.22 29.27
N PHE A 35 -3.16 -11.03 28.81
CA PHE A 35 -2.90 -10.77 27.39
C PHE A 35 -1.83 -11.69 26.82
N LYS A 36 -0.67 -11.79 27.49
CA LYS A 36 0.42 -12.67 27.09
C LYS A 36 -0.02 -14.14 27.04
N ALA A 37 -0.78 -14.60 28.02
CA ALA A 37 -1.29 -15.98 28.06
C ALA A 37 -2.26 -16.27 26.91
N VAL A 38 -3.16 -15.33 26.59
CA VAL A 38 -4.10 -15.47 25.46
C VAL A 38 -3.34 -15.44 24.13
N ALA A 39 -2.37 -14.53 23.96
CA ALA A 39 -1.53 -14.43 22.77
C ALA A 39 -0.73 -15.70 22.54
N LYS A 40 -0.09 -16.25 23.58
CA LYS A 40 0.65 -17.52 23.50
C LYS A 40 -0.23 -18.71 23.11
N ARG A 41 -1.50 -18.73 23.52
CA ARG A 41 -2.46 -19.77 23.07
C ARG A 41 -2.78 -19.62 21.58
N ALA A 42 -3.05 -18.40 21.13
CA ALA A 42 -3.31 -18.11 19.72
C ALA A 42 -2.07 -18.40 18.84
N GLU A 43 -0.87 -18.08 19.32
CA GLU A 43 0.39 -18.37 18.64
C GLU A 43 0.58 -19.88 18.39
N LYS A 44 0.26 -20.72 19.39
CA LYS A 44 0.29 -22.19 19.22
C LYS A 44 -0.67 -22.68 18.13
N PHE A 45 -1.85 -22.09 18.02
CA PHE A 45 -2.80 -22.41 16.94
C PHE A 45 -2.15 -22.13 15.58
N PHE A 46 -1.57 -20.95 15.41
CA PHE A 46 -0.91 -20.59 14.16
C PHE A 46 0.31 -21.46 13.82
N PHE A 47 1.10 -21.84 14.82
CA PHE A 47 2.27 -22.71 14.63
C PHE A 47 1.92 -24.08 14.02
N GLN A 48 0.75 -24.63 14.38
CA GLN A 48 0.26 -25.89 13.83
C GLN A 48 -0.02 -25.78 12.32
N PHE A 49 -0.52 -24.63 11.86
CA PHE A 49 -0.78 -24.38 10.44
C PHE A 49 0.51 -24.05 9.67
N ALA A 50 1.44 -23.32 10.28
CA ALA A 50 2.74 -23.03 9.69
C ALA A 50 3.51 -24.30 9.31
N SER A 51 3.36 -25.35 10.13
CA SER A 51 4.00 -26.65 9.90
C SER A 51 3.29 -27.51 8.83
N ALA A 52 2.11 -27.11 8.36
CA ALA A 52 1.24 -27.93 7.52
C ALA A 52 1.37 -27.65 6.01
N GLY A 53 2.09 -26.62 5.59
CA GLY A 53 2.31 -26.31 4.17
C GLY A 53 2.86 -24.90 3.91
N PRO A 54 3.11 -24.55 2.63
CA PRO A 54 3.76 -23.31 2.25
C PRO A 54 2.87 -22.06 2.29
N GLU A 55 1.54 -22.22 2.38
CA GLU A 55 0.57 -21.11 2.48
C GLU A 55 -0.34 -21.28 3.73
N PRO A 56 0.19 -21.13 4.96
CA PRO A 56 -0.56 -21.38 6.19
C PRO A 56 -1.85 -20.57 6.32
N TRP A 57 -1.83 -19.30 5.92
CA TRP A 57 -3.00 -18.43 5.98
C TRP A 57 -4.14 -18.89 5.07
N LYS A 58 -3.81 -19.27 3.83
CA LYS A 58 -4.77 -19.82 2.89
C LYS A 58 -5.34 -21.15 3.38
N LEU A 59 -4.51 -22.00 3.98
CA LEU A 59 -4.97 -23.24 4.60
C LEU A 59 -5.99 -22.98 5.73
N ILE A 60 -5.78 -21.93 6.54
CA ILE A 60 -6.75 -21.50 7.54
C ILE A 60 -8.05 -21.07 6.86
N GLN A 61 -7.99 -20.24 5.82
CA GLN A 61 -9.17 -19.76 5.09
C GLN A 61 -9.96 -20.90 4.42
N ASP A 62 -9.26 -21.89 3.84
CA ASP A 62 -9.88 -23.04 3.17
C ASP A 62 -10.56 -24.00 4.15
N ARG A 63 -9.97 -24.17 5.35
CA ARG A 63 -10.55 -25.02 6.41
C ARG A 63 -11.69 -24.31 7.13
N VAL A 64 -11.54 -23.02 7.41
CA VAL A 64 -12.51 -22.20 8.13
C VAL A 64 -13.42 -21.54 7.10
N LYS A 65 -14.34 -22.30 6.51
CA LYS A 65 -15.19 -21.82 5.40
C LYS A 65 -16.12 -20.66 5.76
N GLU A 66 -16.40 -20.47 7.05
CA GLU A 66 -17.31 -19.43 7.55
C GLU A 66 -16.59 -18.08 7.70
N PRO A 67 -16.98 -17.04 6.94
CA PRO A 67 -16.38 -15.70 7.01
C PRO A 67 -16.27 -15.13 8.43
N GLU A 68 -17.30 -15.37 9.24
CA GLU A 68 -17.37 -14.96 10.63
C GLU A 68 -16.34 -15.64 11.51
N MET A 69 -16.04 -16.90 11.25
CA MET A 69 -15.00 -17.61 11.99
C MET A 69 -13.62 -17.14 11.56
N ILE A 70 -13.38 -16.90 10.27
CA ILE A 70 -12.11 -16.31 9.80
C ILE A 70 -11.92 -14.92 10.42
N LEU A 71 -12.98 -14.10 10.52
CA LEU A 71 -12.92 -12.80 11.16
C LEU A 71 -12.43 -12.89 12.62
N ASN A 72 -12.89 -13.89 13.37
CA ASN A 72 -12.37 -14.14 14.73
C ASN A 72 -10.90 -14.57 14.73
N VAL A 73 -10.45 -15.30 13.70
CA VAL A 73 -9.03 -15.63 13.53
C VAL A 73 -8.20 -14.39 13.22
N THR A 74 -8.74 -13.38 12.51
CA THR A 74 -8.01 -12.12 12.30
C THR A 74 -7.81 -11.34 13.59
N ALA A 75 -8.76 -11.39 14.53
CA ALA A 75 -8.57 -10.83 15.88
C ALA A 75 -7.46 -11.56 16.66
N ALA A 76 -7.40 -12.89 16.56
CA ALA A 76 -6.31 -13.68 17.14
C ALA A 76 -4.96 -13.36 16.48
N ARG A 77 -4.92 -13.18 15.16
CA ARG A 77 -3.74 -12.73 14.41
C ARG A 77 -3.26 -11.37 14.92
N TYR A 78 -4.16 -10.40 15.04
CA TYR A 78 -3.84 -9.06 15.53
C TYR A 78 -3.22 -9.10 16.95
N LEU A 79 -3.81 -9.90 17.83
CA LEU A 79 -3.31 -10.12 19.19
C LEU A 79 -1.88 -10.71 19.19
N VAL A 80 -1.64 -11.78 18.41
CA VAL A 80 -0.33 -12.45 18.33
C VAL A 80 0.74 -11.54 17.75
N VAL A 81 0.45 -10.83 16.67
CA VAL A 81 1.40 -9.89 16.05
C VAL A 81 1.79 -8.80 17.04
N THR A 82 0.80 -8.24 17.75
CA THR A 82 1.03 -7.20 18.76
C THR A 82 1.89 -7.70 19.93
N ASP A 83 1.63 -8.92 20.42
CA ASP A 83 2.43 -9.56 21.47
C ASP A 83 3.88 -9.83 21.03
N ILE A 84 4.08 -10.37 19.81
CA ILE A 84 5.43 -10.61 19.26
C ILE A 84 6.18 -9.29 19.14
N LEU A 85 5.57 -8.25 18.55
CA LEU A 85 6.17 -6.92 18.42
C LEU A 85 6.58 -6.37 19.79
N ARG A 86 5.73 -6.54 20.81
CA ARG A 86 6.06 -6.10 22.17
C ARG A 86 7.23 -6.87 22.76
N ARG A 87 7.26 -8.20 22.64
CA ARG A 87 8.38 -9.03 23.11
C ARG A 87 9.70 -8.65 22.44
N VAL A 88 9.71 -8.52 21.12
CA VAL A 88 10.95 -8.18 20.38
C VAL A 88 11.39 -6.73 20.61
N SER A 89 10.49 -5.85 21.02
CA SER A 89 10.79 -4.49 21.47
C SER A 89 11.32 -4.38 22.90
N GLU A 90 11.56 -5.50 23.60
CA GLU A 90 11.89 -5.51 25.04
C GLU A 90 10.80 -4.82 25.87
N GLU A 91 9.54 -5.12 25.56
CA GLU A 91 8.35 -4.61 26.26
C GLU A 91 8.10 -3.10 26.10
N LYS A 92 8.82 -2.41 25.20
CA LYS A 92 8.73 -0.95 24.96
C LYS A 92 7.56 -0.54 24.07
N LEU A 93 7.07 -1.45 23.21
CA LEU A 93 5.98 -1.18 22.28
C LEU A 93 4.70 -0.79 23.04
N GLU A 94 4.12 0.34 22.64
CA GLU A 94 2.80 0.78 23.07
C GLU A 94 1.95 1.24 21.88
N ALA A 95 0.65 1.42 22.09
CA ALA A 95 -0.21 2.04 21.08
C ALA A 95 0.10 3.53 20.98
N CYS A 96 0.17 4.07 19.76
CA CYS A 96 0.41 5.50 19.57
C CYS A 96 -0.74 6.31 20.15
N LYS A 97 -0.43 7.35 20.94
CA LYS A 97 -1.45 8.29 21.41
C LYS A 97 -1.87 9.15 20.23
N GLU A 98 -3.15 9.08 19.92
CA GLU A 98 -3.75 9.73 18.77
C GLU A 98 -4.61 10.91 19.23
N LYS A 99 -4.43 12.07 18.58
CA LYS A 99 -5.36 13.20 18.67
C LYS A 99 -6.30 13.13 17.47
N ARG A 100 -7.61 13.21 17.70
CA ARG A 100 -8.64 13.23 16.66
C ARG A 100 -9.41 14.55 16.65
N ASP A 101 -9.93 14.91 15.49
CA ASP A 101 -10.86 16.02 15.35
C ASP A 101 -12.19 15.67 16.03
N SER A 102 -12.69 16.58 16.87
CA SER A 102 -13.86 16.32 17.71
C SER A 102 -15.17 16.19 16.94
N TYR A 103 -15.24 16.69 15.71
CA TYR A 103 -16.46 16.71 14.91
C TYR A 103 -16.48 15.61 13.86
N THR A 104 -15.34 15.29 13.28
CA THR A 104 -15.20 14.35 12.17
C THR A 104 -14.61 13.00 12.57
N ASP A 105 -14.07 12.88 13.79
CA ASP A 105 -13.31 11.72 14.29
C ASP A 105 -12.08 11.38 13.43
N ILE A 106 -11.61 12.31 12.60
CA ILE A 106 -10.45 12.09 11.73
C ILE A 106 -9.16 12.21 12.57
N PRO A 107 -8.18 11.31 12.38
CA PRO A 107 -6.85 11.45 12.99
C PRO A 107 -6.18 12.78 12.62
N LEU A 108 -5.79 13.57 13.62
CA LEU A 108 -5.04 14.83 13.46
C LEU A 108 -3.53 14.61 13.57
N SER A 109 -3.11 13.86 14.59
CA SER A 109 -1.70 13.64 14.89
C SER A 109 -1.48 12.44 15.81
N TRP A 110 -0.27 11.88 15.78
CA TRP A 110 0.20 10.86 16.71
C TRP A 110 1.42 11.35 17.49
N GLU A 111 1.46 11.00 18.78
CA GLU A 111 2.63 11.23 19.63
C GLU A 111 3.62 10.07 19.45
N ILE A 112 4.87 10.39 19.12
CA ILE A 112 5.96 9.40 19.14
C ILE A 112 6.38 9.21 20.60
N PRO A 113 6.29 8.00 21.15
CA PRO A 113 6.52 7.79 22.57
C PRO A 113 8.00 7.89 22.91
N LYS A 114 8.28 8.31 24.15
CA LYS A 114 9.65 8.30 24.71
C LYS A 114 10.25 6.90 24.78
N SER A 115 9.41 5.86 24.86
CA SER A 115 9.82 4.45 24.83
C SER A 115 10.51 4.06 23.52
N GLY A 116 10.34 4.86 22.46
CA GLY A 116 11.07 4.74 21.21
C GLY A 116 10.27 4.15 20.05
N VAL A 117 9.14 3.47 20.32
CA VAL A 117 8.30 2.84 19.27
C VAL A 117 6.84 2.70 19.69
N CYS A 118 5.93 2.99 18.77
CA CYS A 118 4.52 2.67 18.89
C CYS A 118 3.93 2.11 17.59
N PHE A 119 2.72 1.56 17.68
CA PHE A 119 1.90 1.22 16.52
C PHE A 119 0.61 2.06 16.53
N PRO A 120 0.19 2.63 15.39
CA PRO A 120 -1.07 3.33 15.30
C PRO A 120 -2.22 2.31 15.33
N LYS A 121 -3.43 2.80 15.58
CA LYS A 121 -4.63 1.96 15.35
C LYS A 121 -4.61 1.44 13.92
N PRO A 122 -5.04 0.19 13.67
CA PRO A 122 -5.11 -0.35 12.31
C PRO A 122 -5.87 0.60 11.39
N TYR A 123 -5.25 0.95 10.26
CA TYR A 123 -5.84 1.80 9.23
C TYR A 123 -6.19 0.96 8.00
N GLY A 124 -7.29 1.30 7.34
CA GLY A 124 -7.80 0.54 6.19
C GLY A 124 -8.89 -0.46 6.55
N SER A 125 -9.19 -1.37 5.62
CA SER A 125 -10.30 -2.30 5.75
C SER A 125 -9.93 -3.46 6.68
N ALA A 126 -10.70 -3.69 7.73
CA ALA A 126 -10.47 -4.78 8.69
C ALA A 126 -11.44 -5.95 8.43
N THR A 127 -11.31 -6.58 7.27
CA THR A 127 -12.18 -7.68 6.86
C THR A 127 -11.51 -9.03 7.06
N TYR A 128 -12.26 -10.13 7.00
CA TYR A 128 -11.66 -11.48 7.06
C TYR A 128 -10.73 -11.84 5.88
N LYS A 129 -10.77 -11.04 4.80
CA LYS A 129 -9.98 -11.21 3.57
C LYS A 129 -8.84 -10.20 3.44
N SER A 130 -8.67 -9.30 4.40
CA SER A 130 -7.63 -8.28 4.31
C SER A 130 -6.35 -8.73 4.99
N ASP A 131 -5.25 -8.37 4.36
CA ASP A 131 -3.91 -8.35 4.90
C ASP A 131 -3.90 -7.51 6.20
N TYR A 132 -2.92 -7.78 7.07
CA TYR A 132 -2.72 -7.01 8.30
C TYR A 132 -1.41 -6.21 8.24
N ASP A 133 -1.53 -4.94 7.88
CA ASP A 133 -0.38 -4.03 7.77
C ASP A 133 -0.17 -3.25 9.08
N VAL A 134 1.07 -3.21 9.56
CA VAL A 134 1.47 -2.48 10.76
C VAL A 134 2.56 -1.46 10.42
N GLY A 135 2.22 -0.17 10.42
CA GLY A 135 3.20 0.91 10.31
C GLY A 135 3.74 1.31 11.68
N LEU A 136 4.88 0.75 12.10
CA LEU A 136 5.57 1.18 13.32
C LEU A 136 6.10 2.61 13.17
N ILE A 137 5.92 3.37 14.24
CA ILE A 137 6.30 4.77 14.37
C ILE A 137 7.34 4.88 15.48
N GLY A 138 8.37 5.70 15.30
CA GLY A 138 9.39 5.94 16.31
C GLY A 138 10.80 5.52 15.89
N LYS A 139 11.80 6.10 16.55
CA LYS A 139 13.24 5.88 16.26
C LYS A 139 13.67 4.41 16.32
N ASP A 140 12.99 3.60 17.14
CA ASP A 140 13.33 2.17 17.31
C ASP A 140 12.54 1.27 16.34
N SER A 141 11.65 1.84 15.51
CA SER A 141 10.79 1.08 14.59
C SER A 141 11.59 0.19 13.63
N GLY A 142 12.69 0.69 13.08
CA GLY A 142 13.57 -0.09 12.20
C GLY A 142 14.14 -1.35 12.88
N THR A 143 14.68 -1.18 14.09
CA THR A 143 15.22 -2.30 14.88
C THR A 143 14.13 -3.30 15.28
N VAL A 144 12.95 -2.82 15.67
CA VAL A 144 11.83 -3.69 16.07
C VAL A 144 11.31 -4.49 14.88
N THR A 145 11.16 -3.88 13.71
CA THR A 145 10.78 -4.57 12.48
C THR A 145 11.79 -5.66 12.11
N ALA A 146 13.10 -5.40 12.24
CA ALA A 146 14.12 -6.42 12.00
C ALA A 146 14.02 -7.60 12.97
N LYS A 147 13.91 -7.33 14.28
CA LYS A 147 13.76 -8.39 15.29
C LYS A 147 12.45 -9.18 15.10
N PHE A 148 11.37 -8.54 14.63
CA PHE A 148 10.11 -9.20 14.29
C PHE A 148 10.29 -10.19 13.13
N ASN A 149 10.92 -9.77 12.03
CA ASN A 149 11.18 -10.67 10.90
C ASN A 149 12.07 -11.86 11.30
N ILE A 150 13.13 -11.60 12.08
CA ILE A 150 14.00 -12.64 12.64
C ILE A 150 13.21 -13.62 13.51
N TYR A 151 12.24 -13.14 14.30
CA TYR A 151 11.36 -14.00 15.09
C TYR A 151 10.59 -14.98 14.19
N PHE A 152 9.99 -14.49 13.11
CA PHE A 152 9.22 -15.32 12.19
C PHE A 152 10.07 -16.38 11.49
N GLU A 153 11.25 -16.00 11.00
CA GLU A 153 12.19 -16.95 10.38
C GLU A 153 12.71 -17.99 11.38
N LYS A 154 12.91 -17.63 12.64
CA LYS A 154 13.39 -18.57 13.66
C LYS A 154 12.30 -19.48 14.20
N VAL A 155 11.11 -18.94 14.45
CA VAL A 155 10.01 -19.66 15.12
C VAL A 155 9.13 -20.35 14.09
N PHE A 156 8.62 -19.63 13.10
CA PHE A 156 7.72 -20.18 12.08
C PHE A 156 8.43 -20.75 10.85
N LYS A 157 9.75 -20.54 10.72
CA LYS A 157 10.57 -20.97 9.57
C LYS A 157 10.12 -20.36 8.24
N MET A 158 9.33 -19.29 8.30
CA MET A 158 8.74 -18.61 7.15
C MET A 158 8.56 -17.12 7.46
N PRO A 159 8.63 -16.25 6.45
CA PRO A 159 8.29 -14.83 6.58
C PRO A 159 6.84 -14.58 7.05
N SER A 160 6.61 -13.48 7.79
CA SER A 160 5.31 -13.17 8.40
C SER A 160 4.19 -12.98 7.38
N GLU A 161 4.51 -12.49 6.20
CA GLU A 161 3.60 -12.32 5.08
C GLU A 161 3.04 -13.67 4.58
N LEU A 162 3.83 -14.75 4.65
CA LEU A 162 3.36 -16.09 4.24
C LEU A 162 2.57 -16.77 5.36
N VAL A 163 3.00 -16.61 6.61
CA VAL A 163 2.35 -17.27 7.75
C VAL A 163 1.03 -16.58 8.07
N PHE A 164 1.04 -15.26 8.21
CA PHE A 164 -0.07 -14.46 8.74
C PHE A 164 -0.67 -13.50 7.75
N ASP A 165 -0.12 -13.34 6.54
CA ASP A 165 -0.57 -12.28 5.64
C ASP A 165 -0.46 -10.92 6.37
N THR A 166 0.69 -10.72 7.02
CA THR A 166 1.02 -9.57 7.88
C THR A 166 2.34 -8.95 7.46
N ASN A 167 2.32 -7.64 7.22
CA ASN A 167 3.49 -6.84 6.87
C ASN A 167 3.74 -5.81 7.96
N VAL A 168 5.01 -5.66 8.37
CA VAL A 168 5.44 -4.65 9.34
C VAL A 168 6.38 -3.67 8.66
N TYR A 169 6.03 -2.39 8.74
CA TYR A 169 6.77 -1.30 8.12
C TYR A 169 7.33 -0.37 9.19
N ALA A 170 8.53 0.16 8.97
CA ALA A 170 9.15 1.17 9.81
C ALA A 170 9.27 2.51 9.06
N PHE A 171 9.15 3.63 9.78
CA PHE A 171 9.38 5.01 9.30
C PHE A 171 8.45 5.54 8.19
N THR A 172 7.62 4.69 7.57
CA THR A 172 6.86 5.04 6.35
C THR A 172 5.92 6.22 6.55
N LEU A 173 5.13 6.21 7.63
CA LEU A 173 4.14 7.25 7.92
C LEU A 173 4.83 8.58 8.28
N GLU A 174 5.90 8.54 9.06
CA GLU A 174 6.63 9.72 9.54
C GLU A 174 7.29 10.46 8.39
N PHE A 175 7.82 9.73 7.41
CA PHE A 175 8.37 10.30 6.21
C PHE A 175 7.27 10.77 5.26
N ALA A 176 6.19 10.01 5.07
CA ALA A 176 5.11 10.41 4.16
C ALA A 176 4.36 11.65 4.65
N MET A 177 3.95 11.69 5.93
CA MET A 177 3.09 12.74 6.48
C MET A 177 3.67 13.32 7.78
N PRO A 178 4.85 13.99 7.71
CA PRO A 178 5.56 14.47 8.89
C PRO A 178 4.75 15.47 9.73
N SER A 179 3.80 16.20 9.14
CA SER A 179 2.94 17.15 9.85
C SER A 179 2.01 16.47 10.87
N MET A 180 1.77 15.17 10.75
CA MET A 180 0.96 14.40 11.70
C MET A 180 1.76 13.92 12.91
N PHE A 181 3.06 14.25 13.02
CA PHE A 181 3.93 13.83 14.11
C PHE A 181 4.63 15.04 14.75
N PRO A 182 3.97 15.75 15.68
CA PRO A 182 4.47 17.00 16.25
C PRO A 182 5.81 16.87 17.00
N SER A 183 6.17 15.66 17.43
CA SER A 183 7.42 15.35 18.12
C SER A 183 8.62 15.15 17.18
N LEU A 184 8.42 15.16 15.86
CA LEU A 184 9.53 15.06 14.92
C LEU A 184 10.44 16.29 14.98
N PRO A 185 11.76 16.14 14.79
CA PRO A 185 12.67 17.28 14.76
C PRO A 185 12.29 18.29 13.66
N SER A 186 12.21 19.57 14.02
CA SER A 186 11.86 20.64 13.08
C SER A 186 12.86 20.76 11.92
N SER A 187 14.13 20.47 12.16
CA SER A 187 15.18 20.38 11.13
C SER A 187 14.92 19.25 10.13
N PHE A 188 14.43 18.10 10.60
CA PHE A 188 14.05 16.97 9.76
C PHE A 188 12.86 17.33 8.87
N ILE A 189 11.79 17.87 9.45
CA ILE A 189 10.59 18.31 8.71
C ILE A 189 10.97 19.33 7.63
N ARG A 190 11.77 20.34 7.97
CA ARG A 190 12.26 21.34 7.01
C ARG A 190 13.09 20.69 5.90
N SER A 191 13.95 19.73 6.23
CA SER A 191 14.77 19.02 5.23
C SER A 191 13.91 18.20 4.28
N LEU A 192 12.88 17.49 4.78
CA LEU A 192 11.93 16.75 3.95
C LEU A 192 11.18 17.70 2.99
N HIS A 193 10.71 18.84 3.48
CA HIS A 193 10.04 19.82 2.62
C HIS A 193 10.96 20.33 1.51
N THR A 194 12.23 20.62 1.81
CA THR A 194 13.21 21.01 0.79
C THR A 194 13.41 19.90 -0.23
N LEU A 195 13.60 18.65 0.22
CA LEU A 195 13.79 17.50 -0.66
C LEU A 195 12.59 17.30 -1.61
N GLU A 196 11.36 17.44 -1.12
CA GLU A 196 10.14 17.30 -1.93
C GLU A 196 10.07 18.26 -3.12
N GLN A 197 10.75 19.41 -3.04
CA GLN A 197 10.79 20.37 -4.14
C GLN A 197 11.88 20.03 -5.18
N MET A 198 12.88 19.26 -4.81
CA MET A 198 14.02 18.91 -5.68
C MET A 198 13.62 17.90 -6.76
N ASN A 199 14.04 18.16 -7.99
CA ASN A 199 13.81 17.23 -9.12
C ASN A 199 14.42 15.86 -8.86
N LEU A 200 15.59 15.78 -8.22
CA LEU A 200 16.21 14.52 -7.83
C LEU A 200 15.24 13.63 -7.03
N TYR A 201 14.51 14.21 -6.08
CA TYR A 201 13.58 13.47 -5.23
C TYR A 201 12.26 13.13 -5.95
N LYS A 202 11.72 14.07 -6.71
CA LYS A 202 10.52 13.81 -7.55
C LYS A 202 10.75 12.67 -8.54
N MET A 203 11.95 12.62 -9.15
CA MET A 203 12.31 11.57 -10.09
C MET A 203 12.62 10.24 -9.39
N GLN A 204 13.09 10.26 -8.14
CA GLN A 204 13.18 9.05 -7.31
C GLN A 204 11.80 8.43 -7.09
N GLU A 205 10.82 9.22 -6.66
CA GLU A 205 9.46 8.75 -6.43
C GLU A 205 8.84 8.20 -7.73
N LEU A 206 9.07 8.86 -8.86
CA LEU A 206 8.61 8.40 -10.17
C LEU A 206 9.26 7.07 -10.57
N ALA A 207 10.59 6.93 -10.41
CA ALA A 207 11.28 5.67 -10.65
C ALA A 207 10.74 4.56 -9.75
N SER A 208 10.52 4.83 -8.46
CA SER A 208 9.96 3.86 -7.51
C SER A 208 8.57 3.39 -7.90
N ALA A 209 7.73 4.29 -8.44
CA ALA A 209 6.43 3.96 -8.98
C ALA A 209 6.52 3.09 -10.25
N TYR A 210 7.43 3.40 -11.18
CA TYR A 210 7.67 2.52 -12.34
C TYR A 210 8.15 1.13 -11.90
N TYR A 211 9.03 1.04 -10.91
CA TYR A 211 9.45 -0.25 -10.37
C TYR A 211 8.32 -1.04 -9.68
N LYS A 212 7.22 -0.40 -9.29
CA LYS A 212 5.99 -1.09 -8.88
C LYS A 212 5.34 -1.82 -10.07
N VAL A 213 5.32 -1.20 -11.25
CA VAL A 213 4.86 -1.83 -12.50
C VAL A 213 5.82 -2.92 -12.93
N PHE A 214 7.14 -2.68 -12.90
CA PHE A 214 8.18 -3.65 -13.26
C PHE A 214 8.01 -5.01 -12.58
N LYS A 215 7.66 -5.00 -11.28
CA LYS A 215 7.45 -6.22 -10.48
C LYS A 215 6.41 -7.16 -11.10
N TYR A 216 5.42 -6.64 -11.82
CA TYR A 216 4.29 -7.40 -12.35
C TYR A 216 4.14 -7.34 -13.87
N ASN A 217 4.70 -6.35 -14.55
CA ASN A 217 4.62 -6.25 -16.00
C ASN A 217 5.79 -5.44 -16.58
N ASN A 218 6.80 -6.15 -17.09
CA ASN A 218 8.00 -5.51 -17.65
C ASN A 218 7.70 -4.71 -18.93
N ALA A 219 6.79 -5.20 -19.78
CA ALA A 219 6.46 -4.50 -21.02
C ALA A 219 5.82 -3.13 -20.75
N PHE A 220 4.90 -3.07 -19.78
CA PHE A 220 4.27 -1.81 -19.35
C PHE A 220 5.24 -0.89 -18.62
N PHE A 221 6.20 -1.46 -17.89
CA PHE A 221 7.28 -0.70 -17.27
C PHE A 221 8.15 0.02 -18.31
N GLU A 222 8.63 -0.72 -19.32
CA GLU A 222 9.46 -0.13 -20.39
C GLU A 222 8.69 0.94 -21.15
N ASP A 223 7.43 0.66 -21.55
CA ASP A 223 6.57 1.61 -22.26
C ASP A 223 6.38 2.93 -21.48
N MET A 224 6.05 2.86 -20.19
CA MET A 224 5.88 4.05 -19.34
C MET A 224 7.17 4.84 -19.14
N LYS A 225 8.28 4.13 -18.89
CA LYS A 225 9.58 4.73 -18.62
C LYS A 225 10.11 5.44 -19.87
N ASP A 226 10.06 4.77 -21.02
CA ASP A 226 10.58 5.29 -22.28
C ASP A 226 9.73 6.46 -22.79
N GLU A 227 8.39 6.37 -22.71
CA GLU A 227 7.52 7.50 -23.04
C GLU A 227 7.80 8.71 -22.14
N ALA A 228 7.98 8.51 -20.83
CA ALA A 228 8.28 9.62 -19.93
C ALA A 228 9.62 10.28 -20.26
N ILE A 229 10.69 9.51 -20.44
CA ILE A 229 12.02 10.02 -20.81
C ILE A 229 11.94 10.81 -22.11
N LYS A 230 11.28 10.27 -23.13
CA LYS A 230 11.11 10.94 -24.42
C LYS A 230 10.38 12.28 -24.26
N ASN A 231 9.24 12.30 -23.58
CA ASN A 231 8.44 13.52 -23.46
C ASN A 231 9.08 14.58 -22.55
N MET A 232 9.85 14.16 -21.54
CA MET A 232 10.68 15.08 -20.75
C MET A 232 11.80 15.69 -21.61
N THR A 233 12.43 14.87 -22.47
CA THR A 233 13.48 15.31 -23.40
C THR A 233 12.93 16.31 -24.41
N ASP A 234 11.80 15.99 -25.05
CA ASP A 234 11.12 16.86 -26.01
C ASP A 234 10.69 18.20 -25.38
N ALA A 235 10.36 18.18 -24.08
CA ALA A 235 10.03 19.37 -23.30
C ALA A 235 11.26 20.16 -22.80
N GLY A 236 12.48 19.73 -23.13
CA GLY A 236 13.73 20.37 -22.69
C GLY A 236 14.04 20.19 -21.20
N ALA A 237 13.45 19.19 -20.53
CA ALA A 237 13.62 18.95 -19.10
C ALA A 237 14.86 18.11 -18.76
N VAL A 238 16.04 18.54 -19.26
CA VAL A 238 17.31 17.78 -19.19
C VAL A 238 17.63 17.28 -17.77
N GLY A 239 17.58 18.17 -16.77
CA GLY A 239 17.88 17.77 -15.39
C GLY A 239 16.89 16.76 -14.79
N ALA A 240 15.62 16.78 -15.21
CA ALA A 240 14.66 15.76 -14.78
C ALA A 240 14.98 14.39 -15.41
N VAL A 241 15.37 14.37 -16.69
CA VAL A 241 15.79 13.16 -17.40
C VAL A 241 17.03 12.54 -16.74
N GLU A 242 18.06 13.35 -16.47
CA GLU A 242 19.29 12.90 -15.80
C GLU A 242 19.00 12.27 -14.43
N HIS A 243 18.18 12.94 -13.61
CA HIS A 243 17.81 12.41 -12.30
C HIS A 243 16.95 11.15 -12.39
N LEU A 244 16.02 11.06 -13.33
CA LEU A 244 15.21 9.86 -13.54
C LEU A 244 16.09 8.68 -13.96
N GLN A 245 16.98 8.89 -14.92
CA GLN A 245 17.94 7.87 -15.36
C GLN A 245 18.87 7.42 -14.24
N HIS A 246 19.34 8.35 -13.40
CA HIS A 246 20.15 8.01 -12.22
C HIS A 246 19.42 7.04 -11.27
N TRP A 247 18.14 7.31 -10.95
CA TRP A 247 17.35 6.45 -10.07
C TRP A 247 16.97 5.12 -10.72
N LEU A 248 16.61 5.14 -12.01
CA LEU A 248 16.37 3.92 -12.77
C LEU A 248 17.60 3.02 -12.79
N LYS A 249 18.80 3.57 -13.00
CA LYS A 249 20.05 2.82 -12.94
C LYS A 249 20.33 2.29 -11.53
N THR A 250 20.12 3.12 -10.51
CA THR A 250 20.29 2.69 -9.11
C THR A 250 19.41 1.49 -8.76
N PHE A 251 18.14 1.51 -9.18
CA PHE A 251 17.21 0.41 -8.93
C PHE A 251 17.47 -0.81 -9.83
N GLN A 252 18.02 -0.61 -11.03
CA GLN A 252 18.51 -1.69 -11.87
C GLN A 252 19.68 -2.41 -11.19
N ASP A 253 20.66 -1.67 -10.67
CA ASP A 253 21.82 -2.26 -9.97
C ASP A 253 21.38 -3.03 -8.72
N MET A 254 20.38 -2.51 -8.00
CA MET A 254 19.75 -3.23 -6.90
C MET A 254 19.07 -4.53 -7.36
N ASN A 255 18.36 -4.50 -8.49
CA ASN A 255 17.74 -5.70 -9.07
C ASN A 255 18.77 -6.74 -9.53
N GLU A 256 19.93 -6.32 -10.03
CA GLU A 256 21.04 -7.18 -10.40
C GLU A 256 21.68 -7.84 -9.16
N GLN A 257 21.79 -7.11 -8.04
CA GLN A 257 22.30 -7.64 -6.77
C GLN A 257 21.32 -8.58 -6.08
N GLN A 258 20.04 -8.20 -6.04
CA GLN A 258 18.95 -8.99 -5.48
C GLN A 258 17.69 -8.69 -6.27
N ALA A 259 17.23 -9.69 -7.03
CA ALA A 259 16.08 -9.58 -7.91
C ALA A 259 14.87 -8.95 -7.20
N LEU A 260 14.31 -7.90 -7.78
CA LEU A 260 13.13 -7.19 -7.28
C LEU A 260 11.83 -7.86 -7.70
N ARG A 261 11.88 -8.73 -8.71
CA ARG A 261 10.75 -9.50 -9.23
C ARG A 261 10.99 -10.99 -8.97
N GLN A 262 9.95 -11.67 -8.49
CA GLN A 262 10.00 -13.12 -8.32
C GLN A 262 10.06 -13.79 -9.70
N THR A 263 10.92 -14.80 -9.82
CA THR A 263 11.03 -15.66 -10.99
C THR A 263 10.81 -17.12 -10.59
N ASP A 264 10.58 -17.99 -11.55
CA ASP A 264 10.38 -19.43 -11.31
C ASP A 264 11.63 -20.13 -10.72
N LYS A 265 12.78 -19.44 -10.69
CA LYS A 265 14.06 -19.95 -10.17
C LYS A 265 14.15 -19.96 -8.64
N THR A 266 13.29 -19.21 -7.94
CA THR A 266 13.33 -19.07 -6.48
C THR A 266 11.96 -19.35 -5.88
N SER A 267 11.92 -20.17 -4.83
CA SER A 267 10.66 -20.38 -4.09
C SER A 267 10.15 -19.06 -3.49
N PRO A 268 8.83 -18.88 -3.31
CA PRO A 268 8.27 -17.70 -2.66
C PRO A 268 8.92 -17.39 -1.31
N THR A 269 9.15 -18.43 -0.48
CA THR A 269 9.79 -18.31 0.82
C THR A 269 11.22 -17.77 0.72
N GLN A 270 12.05 -18.34 -0.16
CA GLN A 270 13.43 -17.87 -0.35
C GLN A 270 13.46 -16.44 -0.89
N PHE A 271 12.63 -16.14 -1.89
CA PHE A 271 12.52 -14.80 -2.46
C PHE A 271 12.15 -13.76 -1.38
N ARG A 272 11.15 -14.07 -0.56
CA ARG A 272 10.69 -13.19 0.52
C ARG A 272 11.72 -13.04 1.63
N SER A 273 12.38 -14.11 2.06
CA SER A 273 13.49 -14.00 3.04
C SER A 273 14.63 -13.14 2.53
N SER A 274 15.05 -13.29 1.26
CA SER A 274 16.08 -12.42 0.68
C SER A 274 15.66 -10.95 0.59
N HIS A 275 14.39 -10.69 0.26
CA HIS A 275 13.81 -9.35 0.29
C HIS A 275 13.78 -8.77 1.71
N ASN A 276 13.36 -9.55 2.70
CA ASN A 276 13.31 -9.11 4.09
C ASN A 276 14.71 -8.80 4.63
N ASN A 277 15.74 -9.53 4.20
CA ASN A 277 17.13 -9.23 4.55
C ASN A 277 17.58 -7.88 3.97
N LYS A 278 17.32 -7.62 2.68
CA LYS A 278 17.65 -6.32 2.07
C LYS A 278 16.84 -5.16 2.65
N TYR A 279 15.56 -5.39 2.95
CA TYR A 279 14.72 -4.43 3.64
C TYR A 279 15.33 -4.05 5.00
N GLN A 280 15.73 -5.04 5.79
CA GLN A 280 16.35 -4.84 7.10
C GLN A 280 17.70 -4.13 7.03
N GLU A 281 18.54 -4.48 6.05
CA GLU A 281 19.83 -3.81 5.81
C GLU A 281 19.65 -2.29 5.70
N TYR A 282 18.71 -1.83 4.87
CA TYR A 282 18.45 -0.39 4.72
C TYR A 282 17.82 0.25 5.96
N LEU A 283 16.89 -0.43 6.63
CA LEU A 283 16.29 0.09 7.87
C LEU A 283 17.31 0.20 9.01
N GLN A 284 18.27 -0.72 9.07
CA GLN A 284 19.36 -0.65 10.04
C GLN A 284 20.23 0.58 9.78
N THR A 285 20.61 0.84 8.53
CA THR A 285 21.33 2.07 8.17
C THR A 285 20.56 3.32 8.56
N MET A 286 19.23 3.37 8.34
CA MET A 286 18.41 4.49 8.81
C MET A 286 18.45 4.65 10.34
N SER A 287 18.40 3.53 11.07
CA SER A 287 18.41 3.52 12.54
C SER A 287 19.75 4.01 13.11
N GLU A 288 20.87 3.72 12.43
CA GLU A 288 22.21 4.21 12.78
C GLU A 288 22.31 5.74 12.70
N TYR A 289 21.56 6.37 11.79
CA TYR A 289 21.41 7.84 11.71
C TYR A 289 20.29 8.40 12.62
N GLY A 290 19.74 7.59 13.52
CA GLY A 290 18.65 8.00 14.42
C GLY A 290 17.26 8.03 13.78
N GLY A 291 17.08 7.44 12.60
CA GLY A 291 15.81 7.29 11.90
C GLY A 291 15.34 8.53 11.14
N TYR A 292 15.56 9.74 11.68
CA TYR A 292 15.04 11.01 11.14
C TYR A 292 16.12 11.93 10.58
N ASP A 293 16.93 11.40 9.67
CA ASP A 293 17.87 12.18 8.87
C ASP A 293 17.38 12.34 7.43
N LYS A 294 17.80 13.42 6.76
CA LYS A 294 17.46 13.63 5.34
C LYS A 294 17.99 12.51 4.44
N GLN A 295 19.15 11.91 4.76
CA GLN A 295 19.74 10.80 4.02
C GLN A 295 18.89 9.53 4.14
N SER A 296 18.16 9.36 5.25
CA SER A 296 17.23 8.25 5.46
C SER A 296 16.11 8.20 4.42
N THR A 297 15.83 9.29 3.70
CA THR A 297 14.86 9.26 2.59
C THR A 297 15.28 8.33 1.46
N VAL A 298 16.58 8.30 1.12
CA VAL A 298 17.13 7.43 0.08
C VAL A 298 17.09 5.97 0.53
N TYR A 299 17.47 5.70 1.78
CA TYR A 299 17.42 4.35 2.34
C TYR A 299 15.99 3.84 2.46
N LEU A 300 15.03 4.68 2.86
CA LEU A 300 13.62 4.31 2.92
C LEU A 300 13.09 3.96 1.54
N ALA A 301 13.39 4.76 0.52
CA ALA A 301 13.00 4.46 -0.86
C ALA A 301 13.53 3.08 -1.28
N LYS A 302 14.82 2.80 -1.05
CA LYS A 302 15.42 1.50 -1.37
C LYS A 302 14.81 0.35 -0.56
N ALA A 303 14.54 0.56 0.71
CA ALA A 303 13.88 -0.40 1.59
C ALA A 303 12.50 -0.79 1.05
N LEU A 304 11.68 0.20 0.66
CA LEU A 304 10.32 -0.04 0.19
C LEU A 304 10.25 -0.86 -1.12
N LEU A 305 11.31 -0.85 -1.95
CA LEU A 305 11.39 -1.72 -3.11
C LEU A 305 11.50 -3.22 -2.73
N TYR A 306 12.00 -3.55 -1.54
CA TYR A 306 12.08 -4.93 -1.02
C TYR A 306 10.95 -5.29 -0.04
N ALA A 307 10.26 -4.30 0.51
CA ALA A 307 9.15 -4.52 1.43
C ALA A 307 8.00 -5.31 0.78
N ALA A 308 7.41 -6.22 1.55
CA ALA A 308 6.23 -6.99 1.12
C ALA A 308 5.04 -6.04 0.97
N GLU A 309 4.45 -6.01 -0.23
CA GLU A 309 3.20 -5.30 -0.56
C GLU A 309 3.15 -3.80 -0.20
N ALA A 310 4.28 -3.17 0.10
CA ALA A 310 4.32 -1.77 0.51
C ALA A 310 4.04 -0.83 -0.66
N TYR A 311 3.48 0.34 -0.35
CA TYR A 311 3.60 1.51 -1.23
C TYR A 311 5.06 1.95 -1.27
N HIS A 312 5.59 2.18 -2.47
CA HIS A 312 6.98 2.57 -2.67
C HIS A 312 7.21 4.08 -2.55
N THR A 313 6.15 4.87 -2.73
CA THR A 313 6.19 6.33 -2.82
C THR A 313 5.41 6.97 -1.70
N ARG A 314 5.88 8.13 -1.24
CA ARG A 314 5.17 8.95 -0.27
C ARG A 314 3.88 9.47 -0.86
N GLY A 315 3.86 9.74 -2.16
CA GLY A 315 2.65 10.15 -2.87
C GLY A 315 1.53 9.12 -2.76
N ALA A 316 1.83 7.83 -2.97
CA ALA A 316 0.86 6.78 -2.80
C ALA A 316 0.42 6.60 -1.33
N ILE A 317 1.33 6.72 -0.37
CA ILE A 317 1.00 6.67 1.07
C ILE A 317 0.07 7.83 1.46
N ARG A 318 0.38 9.08 1.09
CA ARG A 318 -0.48 10.25 1.36
C ARG A 318 -1.84 10.11 0.71
N HIS A 319 -1.87 9.71 -0.57
CA HIS A 319 -3.11 9.60 -1.30
C HIS A 319 -4.00 8.48 -0.74
N VAL A 320 -3.45 7.27 -0.60
CA VAL A 320 -4.23 6.09 -0.24
C VAL A 320 -4.37 5.91 1.25
N VAL A 321 -3.28 5.98 2.01
CA VAL A 321 -3.30 5.68 3.45
C VAL A 321 -3.91 6.85 4.21
N GLN A 322 -3.33 8.04 4.10
CA GLN A 322 -3.85 9.22 4.78
C GLN A 322 -5.21 9.65 4.19
N GLY A 323 -5.29 9.78 2.87
CA GLY A 323 -6.50 10.23 2.21
C GLY A 323 -7.66 9.24 2.33
N ILE A 324 -7.53 8.10 1.67
CA ILE A 324 -8.65 7.16 1.49
C ILE A 324 -8.88 6.29 2.73
N GLN A 325 -7.83 5.73 3.33
CA GLN A 325 -7.97 4.74 4.42
C GLN A 325 -8.21 5.37 5.78
N MET A 326 -7.55 6.49 6.09
CA MET A 326 -7.77 7.25 7.32
C MET A 326 -8.91 8.28 7.18
N ASN A 327 -9.58 8.31 6.03
CA ASN A 327 -10.70 9.21 5.72
C ASN A 327 -10.38 10.71 5.92
N ALA A 328 -9.12 11.11 5.75
CA ALA A 328 -8.71 12.52 5.86
C ALA A 328 -9.05 13.37 4.62
N ILE A 329 -9.97 12.89 3.76
CA ILE A 329 -10.43 13.57 2.53
C ILE A 329 -11.70 14.42 2.78
N THR A 330 -12.51 14.09 3.78
CA THR A 330 -13.85 14.70 3.96
C THR A 330 -13.82 16.19 4.33
N THR A 331 -12.66 16.78 4.62
CA THR A 331 -12.49 18.20 4.96
C THR A 331 -11.97 19.07 3.80
N CYS A 332 -11.81 18.53 2.59
CA CYS A 332 -11.14 19.24 1.47
C CYS A 332 -9.69 19.69 1.78
N GLN A 333 -9.12 19.28 2.90
CA GLN A 333 -7.79 19.64 3.38
C GLN A 333 -7.12 18.38 3.93
N TYR A 334 -6.25 17.75 3.13
CA TYR A 334 -5.33 16.79 3.71
C TYR A 334 -4.41 17.54 4.69
N TYR A 335 -4.11 16.94 5.86
CA TYR A 335 -3.08 17.48 6.76
C TYR A 335 -1.71 17.58 6.09
N THR A 336 -1.50 16.80 5.03
CA THR A 336 -0.42 16.98 4.05
C THR A 336 -1.07 17.06 2.66
N PRO A 337 -1.26 18.26 2.07
CA PRO A 337 -1.96 18.37 0.79
C PRO A 337 -1.27 17.54 -0.29
N LEU A 338 -2.06 16.90 -1.17
CA LEU A 338 -1.50 16.14 -2.29
C LEU A 338 -1.02 17.10 -3.38
N SER A 339 0.25 16.98 -3.75
CA SER A 339 0.76 17.57 -4.98
C SER A 339 0.28 16.79 -6.20
N THR A 340 0.43 17.38 -7.38
CA THR A 340 0.24 16.66 -8.64
C THR A 340 1.23 15.50 -8.78
N TYR A 341 2.45 15.64 -8.25
CA TYR A 341 3.43 14.55 -8.23
C TYR A 341 2.98 13.39 -7.36
N ASP A 342 2.42 13.67 -6.17
CA ASP A 342 1.91 12.64 -5.27
C ASP A 342 0.82 11.79 -5.96
N LEU A 343 -0.09 12.47 -6.68
CA LEU A 343 -1.14 11.82 -7.45
C LEU A 343 -0.58 11.05 -8.65
N TRP A 344 0.44 11.58 -9.34
CA TRP A 344 1.06 10.93 -10.49
C TRP A 344 1.71 9.60 -10.10
N VAL A 345 2.54 9.61 -9.05
CA VAL A 345 3.20 8.39 -8.59
C VAL A 345 2.19 7.41 -7.98
N SER A 346 1.15 7.91 -7.31
CA SER A 346 0.07 7.06 -6.80
C SER A 346 -0.74 6.39 -7.91
N MET A 347 -1.02 7.09 -9.01
CA MET A 347 -1.67 6.53 -10.19
C MET A 347 -0.87 5.34 -10.75
N ILE A 348 0.44 5.52 -10.95
CA ILE A 348 1.32 4.48 -11.49
C ILE A 348 1.45 3.29 -10.52
N GLU A 349 1.60 3.56 -9.22
CA GLU A 349 1.72 2.47 -8.24
C GLU A 349 0.45 1.62 -8.14
N ASN A 350 -0.72 2.25 -8.12
CA ASN A 350 -1.99 1.51 -8.10
C ASN A 350 -2.24 0.81 -9.45
N TRP A 351 -1.69 1.30 -10.56
CA TRP A 351 -1.65 0.53 -11.81
C TRP A 351 -0.78 -0.74 -11.68
N GLY A 352 0.40 -0.63 -11.05
CA GLY A 352 1.25 -1.78 -10.74
C GLY A 352 0.52 -2.83 -9.87
N GLU A 353 -0.18 -2.40 -8.83
CA GLU A 353 -0.99 -3.29 -7.99
C GLU A 353 -2.19 -3.90 -8.73
N ALA A 354 -2.80 -3.18 -9.67
CA ALA A 354 -3.83 -3.77 -10.54
C ALA A 354 -3.24 -4.89 -11.43
N ASN A 355 -2.01 -4.73 -11.91
CA ASN A 355 -1.31 -5.78 -12.68
C ASN A 355 -0.98 -7.01 -11.81
N LYS A 356 -0.64 -6.81 -10.52
CA LYS A 356 -0.50 -7.91 -9.55
C LYS A 356 -1.78 -8.75 -9.49
N GLU A 357 -2.91 -8.11 -9.27
CA GLU A 357 -4.21 -8.79 -9.19
C GLU A 357 -4.58 -9.50 -10.51
N TYR A 358 -4.24 -8.89 -11.65
CA TYR A 358 -4.42 -9.50 -12.97
C TYR A 358 -3.64 -10.82 -13.12
N GLN A 359 -2.38 -10.88 -12.67
CA GLN A 359 -1.61 -12.12 -12.69
C GLN A 359 -2.26 -13.22 -11.85
N HIS A 360 -2.94 -12.86 -10.76
CA HIS A 360 -3.69 -13.78 -9.91
C HIS A 360 -5.08 -14.16 -10.45
N CYS A 361 -5.48 -13.65 -11.63
CA CYS A 361 -6.74 -14.02 -12.24
C CYS A 361 -6.71 -15.43 -12.85
N GLY A 362 -5.59 -15.88 -13.41
CA GLY A 362 -5.52 -17.17 -14.12
C GLY A 362 -6.63 -17.27 -15.18
N ASP A 363 -7.50 -18.28 -15.04
CA ASP A 363 -8.61 -18.54 -15.97
C ASP A 363 -9.99 -18.14 -15.42
N ILE A 364 -10.04 -17.31 -14.37
CA ILE A 364 -11.32 -16.78 -13.90
C ILE A 364 -11.93 -15.81 -14.92
N GLY A 365 -13.26 -15.79 -14.99
CA GLY A 365 -13.99 -14.89 -15.89
C GLY A 365 -13.74 -13.41 -15.62
N LEU A 366 -13.87 -12.60 -16.68
CA LEU A 366 -13.60 -11.16 -16.73
C LEU A 366 -14.15 -10.39 -15.53
N ALA A 367 -15.43 -10.58 -15.19
CA ALA A 367 -16.05 -9.85 -14.08
C ALA A 367 -15.39 -10.18 -12.73
N LYS A 368 -15.01 -11.44 -12.49
CA LYS A 368 -14.28 -11.85 -11.28
C LYS A 368 -12.85 -11.29 -11.28
N CYS A 369 -12.20 -11.24 -12.44
CA CYS A 369 -10.87 -10.65 -12.56
C CYS A 369 -10.88 -9.14 -12.28
N LEU A 370 -11.79 -8.38 -12.92
CA LEU A 370 -11.98 -6.96 -12.64
C LEU A 370 -12.38 -6.72 -11.18
N MET A 371 -13.18 -7.60 -10.59
CA MET A 371 -13.50 -7.52 -9.16
C MET A 371 -12.26 -7.68 -8.28
N LYS A 372 -11.32 -8.59 -8.58
CA LYS A 372 -10.04 -8.69 -7.87
C LYS A 372 -9.25 -7.37 -7.97
N MET A 373 -9.11 -6.85 -9.19
CA MET A 373 -8.38 -5.60 -9.49
C MET A 373 -9.05 -4.33 -8.97
N SER A 374 -10.36 -4.36 -8.67
CA SER A 374 -11.20 -3.18 -8.43
C SER A 374 -10.69 -2.23 -7.34
N LYS A 375 -10.08 -2.75 -6.26
CA LYS A 375 -9.48 -1.94 -5.18
C LYS A 375 -8.43 -0.97 -5.73
N TYR A 376 -7.55 -1.45 -6.60
CA TYR A 376 -6.43 -0.66 -7.11
C TYR A 376 -6.83 0.16 -8.35
N LEU A 377 -7.72 -0.36 -9.19
CA LEU A 377 -8.31 0.42 -10.29
C LEU A 377 -9.09 1.63 -9.75
N SER A 378 -9.86 1.46 -8.68
CA SER A 378 -10.60 2.56 -8.01
C SER A 378 -9.64 3.67 -7.55
N ARG A 379 -8.57 3.30 -6.84
CA ARG A 379 -7.53 4.25 -6.35
C ARG A 379 -6.80 4.94 -7.50
N MET A 380 -6.48 4.20 -8.56
CA MET A 380 -5.84 4.75 -9.77
C MET A 380 -6.76 5.77 -10.46
N PHE A 381 -8.04 5.44 -10.65
CA PHE A 381 -9.00 6.33 -11.28
C PHE A 381 -9.29 7.57 -10.44
N ASP A 382 -9.35 7.47 -9.12
CA ASP A 382 -9.46 8.65 -8.24
C ASP A 382 -8.28 9.61 -8.49
N ALA A 383 -7.04 9.11 -8.50
CA ALA A 383 -5.86 9.92 -8.80
C ALA A 383 -5.93 10.58 -10.19
N MET A 384 -6.27 9.80 -11.23
CA MET A 384 -6.43 10.29 -12.61
C MET A 384 -7.50 11.39 -12.69
N ARG A 385 -8.65 11.18 -12.04
CA ARG A 385 -9.73 12.16 -12.00
C ARG A 385 -9.28 13.47 -11.36
N VAL A 386 -8.60 13.41 -10.20
CA VAL A 386 -8.10 14.61 -9.53
C VAL A 386 -7.08 15.32 -10.41
N ILE A 387 -6.10 14.58 -10.98
CA ILE A 387 -5.10 15.14 -11.89
C ILE A 387 -5.78 15.89 -13.04
N ARG A 388 -6.68 15.22 -13.77
CA ARG A 388 -7.31 15.81 -14.96
C ARG A 388 -8.19 17.01 -14.62
N ARG A 389 -9.03 16.89 -13.59
CA ARG A 389 -10.03 17.93 -13.29
C ARG A 389 -9.43 19.16 -12.61
N THR A 390 -8.50 18.96 -11.68
CA THR A 390 -8.06 20.02 -10.76
C THR A 390 -6.61 20.45 -10.99
N ARG A 391 -5.76 19.60 -11.59
CA ARG A 391 -4.32 19.86 -11.69
C ARG A 391 -3.84 20.20 -13.10
N LEU A 392 -4.39 19.55 -14.12
CA LEU A 392 -4.00 19.81 -15.51
C LEU A 392 -4.74 21.02 -16.10
N PRO A 393 -4.06 21.92 -16.83
CA PRO A 393 -4.69 22.95 -17.65
C PRO A 393 -5.63 22.33 -18.68
N LYS A 394 -6.73 23.01 -19.04
CA LYS A 394 -7.74 22.47 -19.99
C LYS A 394 -7.14 22.00 -21.32
N LYS A 395 -6.15 22.72 -21.84
CA LYS A 395 -5.46 22.40 -23.10
C LYS A 395 -4.72 21.05 -23.06
N ASP A 396 -4.29 20.61 -21.88
CA ASP A 396 -3.50 19.39 -21.70
C ASP A 396 -4.40 18.17 -21.39
N ARG A 397 -5.74 18.34 -21.39
CA ARG A 397 -6.71 17.27 -21.08
C ARG A 397 -7.20 16.52 -22.31
N GLY A 398 -6.88 17.00 -23.52
CA GLY A 398 -7.34 16.41 -24.78
C GLY A 398 -6.85 14.97 -24.93
N GLY A 399 -7.76 14.06 -25.29
CA GLY A 399 -7.44 12.63 -25.49
C GLY A 399 -7.21 11.82 -24.21
N LEU A 400 -7.21 12.45 -23.03
CA LEU A 400 -7.15 11.74 -21.75
C LEU A 400 -8.51 11.19 -21.36
N LEU A 401 -8.52 9.96 -20.82
CA LEU A 401 -9.70 9.33 -20.21
C LEU A 401 -10.41 10.31 -19.28
N ASP A 402 -11.72 10.49 -19.48
CA ASP A 402 -12.55 11.38 -18.66
C ASP A 402 -13.38 10.59 -17.63
N PHE A 403 -13.82 11.30 -16.60
CA PHE A 403 -14.62 10.77 -15.51
C PHE A 403 -15.91 11.58 -15.39
N GLY A 404 -16.96 11.01 -14.79
CA GLY A 404 -18.27 11.62 -14.60
C GLY A 404 -19.17 11.67 -15.84
N SER A 405 -18.90 10.87 -16.86
CA SER A 405 -19.83 10.63 -17.98
C SER A 405 -20.76 9.44 -17.67
N ILE A 406 -21.70 9.14 -18.56
CA ILE A 406 -22.54 7.92 -18.47
C ILE A 406 -21.75 6.60 -18.60
N ASN A 407 -20.50 6.69 -19.06
CA ASN A 407 -19.56 5.58 -19.22
C ASN A 407 -18.39 5.68 -18.23
N ASP A 408 -18.58 6.39 -17.11
CA ASP A 408 -17.52 6.61 -16.11
C ASP A 408 -16.91 5.28 -15.63
N PRO A 409 -15.63 5.00 -15.95
CA PRO A 409 -15.00 3.75 -15.56
C PRO A 409 -14.78 3.67 -14.05
N GLU A 410 -14.65 4.81 -13.35
CA GLU A 410 -14.54 4.86 -11.90
C GLU A 410 -15.85 4.38 -11.23
N LEU A 411 -17.01 4.76 -11.78
CA LEU A 411 -18.31 4.33 -11.28
C LEU A 411 -18.47 2.80 -11.38
N ALA A 412 -18.16 2.22 -12.54
CA ALA A 412 -18.26 0.78 -12.75
C ALA A 412 -17.35 0.00 -11.80
N ILE A 413 -16.10 0.44 -11.64
CA ILE A 413 -15.14 -0.20 -10.72
C ILE A 413 -15.53 -0.02 -9.25
N ASN A 414 -16.02 1.15 -8.86
CA ASN A 414 -16.50 1.38 -7.48
C ASN A 414 -17.70 0.50 -7.15
N LEU A 415 -18.59 0.26 -8.12
CA LEU A 415 -19.67 -0.70 -7.95
C LEU A 415 -19.14 -2.12 -7.75
N LEU A 416 -18.19 -2.57 -8.58
CA LEU A 416 -17.54 -3.88 -8.38
C LEU A 416 -16.89 -4.02 -7.01
N LEU A 417 -16.23 -2.96 -6.53
CA LEU A 417 -15.61 -2.96 -5.21
C LEU A 417 -16.65 -3.13 -4.08
N ARG A 418 -17.84 -2.53 -4.23
CA ARG A 418 -18.97 -2.74 -3.28
C ARG A 418 -19.48 -4.18 -3.31
N TYR A 419 -19.60 -4.80 -4.49
CA TYR A 419 -19.95 -6.23 -4.61
C TYR A 419 -18.87 -7.13 -3.99
N LYS A 420 -17.58 -6.83 -4.21
CA LYS A 420 -16.46 -7.56 -3.60
C LYS A 420 -16.57 -7.60 -2.07
N ARG A 421 -16.99 -6.48 -1.47
CA ARG A 421 -17.13 -6.33 -0.01
C ARG A 421 -18.35 -7.05 0.56
N SER A 422 -19.50 -6.92 -0.09
CA SER A 422 -20.77 -7.50 0.37
C SER A 422 -20.93 -9.00 0.06
N ASN A 423 -20.08 -9.57 -0.80
CA ASN A 423 -20.14 -10.97 -1.24
C ASN A 423 -21.49 -11.35 -1.92
N VAL A 424 -22.24 -10.35 -2.39
CA VAL A 424 -23.50 -10.50 -3.14
C VAL A 424 -23.21 -10.83 -4.60
N LYS A 425 -24.09 -11.60 -5.26
CA LYS A 425 -23.99 -11.87 -6.70
C LYS A 425 -24.16 -10.56 -7.50
N LEU A 426 -23.43 -10.44 -8.60
CA LEU A 426 -23.56 -9.29 -9.51
C LEU A 426 -24.97 -9.26 -10.12
N SER A 427 -25.57 -8.07 -10.15
CA SER A 427 -26.87 -7.83 -10.80
C SER A 427 -26.72 -7.64 -12.31
N GLU A 428 -27.83 -7.70 -13.06
CA GLU A 428 -27.82 -7.43 -14.51
C GLU A 428 -27.35 -6.02 -14.83
N GLU A 429 -27.75 -5.02 -14.04
CA GLU A 429 -27.31 -3.63 -14.17
C GLU A 429 -25.79 -3.51 -14.00
N THR A 430 -25.21 -4.35 -13.16
CA THR A 430 -23.76 -4.38 -12.98
C THR A 430 -23.07 -4.86 -14.24
N TYR A 431 -23.59 -5.91 -14.90
CA TYR A 431 -23.03 -6.37 -16.18
C TYR A 431 -23.18 -5.32 -17.28
N LEU A 432 -24.27 -4.54 -17.30
CA LEU A 432 -24.41 -3.41 -18.24
C LEU A 432 -23.34 -2.34 -18.01
N LEU A 433 -23.06 -1.99 -16.75
CA LEU A 433 -21.99 -1.05 -16.41
C LEU A 433 -20.60 -1.59 -16.76
N LEU A 434 -20.37 -2.89 -16.60
CA LEU A 434 -19.13 -3.53 -17.08
C LEU A 434 -19.00 -3.47 -18.60
N GLY A 435 -20.10 -3.68 -19.34
CA GLY A 435 -20.10 -3.49 -20.80
C GLY A 435 -19.68 -2.08 -21.19
N ARG A 436 -20.18 -1.05 -20.48
CA ARG A 436 -19.78 0.35 -20.71
C ARG A 436 -18.33 0.62 -20.35
N PHE A 437 -17.86 0.06 -19.23
CA PHE A 437 -16.45 0.11 -18.84
C PHE A 437 -15.56 -0.45 -19.97
N LEU A 438 -15.90 -1.64 -20.48
CA LEU A 438 -15.15 -2.26 -21.57
C LEU A 438 -15.19 -1.41 -22.84
N LEU A 439 -16.34 -0.82 -23.17
CA LEU A 439 -16.50 0.06 -24.33
C LEU A 439 -15.66 1.33 -24.22
N GLU A 440 -15.55 1.93 -23.04
CA GLU A 440 -14.73 3.14 -22.80
C GLU A 440 -13.25 2.88 -23.14
N PHE A 441 -12.74 1.69 -22.77
CA PHE A 441 -11.40 1.24 -23.15
C PHE A 441 -11.36 0.59 -24.54
N ARG A 442 -12.47 0.56 -25.29
CA ARG A 442 -12.61 -0.10 -26.60
C ARG A 442 -12.22 -1.57 -26.57
N CYS A 443 -12.49 -2.27 -25.47
CA CYS A 443 -12.27 -3.71 -25.35
C CYS A 443 -13.37 -4.47 -26.10
N GLU A 444 -12.98 -5.19 -27.16
CA GLU A 444 -13.90 -6.03 -27.95
C GLU A 444 -14.09 -7.38 -27.25
N VAL A 445 -14.88 -7.39 -26.18
CA VAL A 445 -15.13 -8.58 -25.39
C VAL A 445 -16.61 -8.66 -25.02
N ALA A 446 -17.25 -9.79 -25.31
CA ALA A 446 -18.57 -10.08 -24.74
C ALA A 446 -18.44 -10.17 -23.21
N ALA A 447 -19.26 -9.44 -22.46
CA ALA A 447 -19.13 -9.25 -21.01
C ALA A 447 -19.31 -10.51 -20.14
N SER A 448 -19.41 -11.72 -20.74
CA SER A 448 -19.67 -12.97 -20.05
C SER A 448 -18.73 -14.10 -20.45
N HIS A 449 -18.23 -14.82 -19.45
CA HIS A 449 -17.52 -16.11 -19.54
C HIS A 449 -16.12 -16.15 -20.15
N THR A 450 -15.59 -15.06 -20.67
CA THR A 450 -14.20 -14.99 -21.17
C THR A 450 -13.25 -14.46 -20.11
N LYS A 451 -11.98 -14.89 -20.15
CA LYS A 451 -10.87 -14.30 -19.38
C LYS A 451 -10.69 -12.84 -19.79
N LEU A 452 -10.29 -11.96 -18.86
CA LEU A 452 -9.92 -10.58 -19.21
C LEU A 452 -8.73 -10.64 -20.19
N PRO A 453 -8.88 -10.23 -21.46
CA PRO A 453 -7.81 -10.43 -22.43
C PRO A 453 -6.66 -9.45 -22.23
N GLU A 454 -5.44 -9.88 -22.55
CA GLU A 454 -4.24 -9.04 -22.45
C GLU A 454 -4.33 -7.77 -23.29
N ASN A 455 -4.99 -7.83 -24.46
CA ASN A 455 -5.20 -6.65 -25.30
C ASN A 455 -6.09 -5.59 -24.63
N CYS A 456 -7.04 -6.00 -23.78
CA CYS A 456 -7.89 -5.09 -23.01
C CYS A 456 -7.09 -4.48 -21.85
N LEU A 457 -6.24 -5.29 -21.19
CA LEU A 457 -5.31 -4.79 -20.18
C LEU A 457 -4.35 -3.75 -20.77
N LYS A 458 -3.82 -3.97 -21.99
CA LYS A 458 -3.01 -2.98 -22.72
C LYS A 458 -3.80 -1.71 -23.02
N LYS A 459 -5.07 -1.79 -23.40
CA LYS A 459 -5.91 -0.59 -23.61
C LYS A 459 -6.12 0.23 -22.34
N ILE A 460 -6.25 -0.42 -21.17
CA ILE A 460 -6.26 0.27 -19.88
C ILE A 460 -4.89 0.89 -19.62
N HIS A 461 -3.80 0.15 -19.86
CA HIS A 461 -2.44 0.67 -19.74
C HIS A 461 -2.22 1.93 -20.59
N ASP A 462 -2.66 1.93 -21.84
CA ASP A 462 -2.52 3.06 -22.76
C ASP A 462 -3.20 4.31 -22.21
N ALA A 463 -4.36 4.16 -21.57
CA ALA A 463 -5.03 5.28 -20.91
C ALA A 463 -4.23 5.82 -19.72
N VAL A 464 -3.61 4.95 -18.91
CA VAL A 464 -2.72 5.37 -17.81
C VAL A 464 -1.45 6.02 -18.36
N ASN A 465 -0.87 5.45 -19.41
CA ASN A 465 0.36 5.96 -20.01
C ASN A 465 0.14 7.30 -20.71
N ALA A 466 -1.04 7.55 -21.29
CA ALA A 466 -1.40 8.86 -21.83
C ALA A 466 -1.35 9.97 -20.75
N TYR A 467 -1.78 9.68 -19.53
CA TYR A 467 -1.60 10.61 -18.40
C TYR A 467 -0.12 10.79 -18.04
N ASN A 468 0.62 9.68 -17.91
CA ASN A 468 2.06 9.68 -17.63
C ASN A 468 2.83 10.55 -18.63
N LYS A 469 2.55 10.40 -19.92
CA LYS A 469 3.09 11.20 -21.02
C LYS A 469 2.85 12.70 -20.85
N VAL A 470 1.60 13.10 -20.61
CA VAL A 470 1.25 14.54 -20.43
C VAL A 470 1.94 15.12 -19.20
N LEU A 471 2.02 14.36 -18.11
CA LEU A 471 2.70 14.78 -16.88
C LEU A 471 4.20 14.90 -17.09
N ALA A 472 4.83 13.95 -17.80
CA ALA A 472 6.23 14.00 -18.19
C ALA A 472 6.56 15.21 -19.08
N ALA A 473 5.74 15.52 -20.08
CA ALA A 473 5.89 16.73 -20.91
C ALA A 473 5.79 18.04 -20.10
N ASN A 474 5.17 18.00 -18.92
CA ASN A 474 4.99 19.14 -18.04
C ASN A 474 5.81 19.05 -16.75
N VAL A 475 6.80 18.15 -16.66
CA VAL A 475 7.55 17.82 -15.44
C VAL A 475 8.08 19.05 -14.68
N ASN A 476 8.57 20.08 -15.40
CA ASN A 476 9.10 21.33 -14.83
C ASN A 476 8.01 22.36 -14.49
N LYS A 477 6.81 22.21 -15.03
CA LYS A 477 5.66 23.11 -14.87
C LYS A 477 4.65 22.59 -13.84
N ILE A 478 4.75 21.31 -13.48
CA ILE A 478 3.97 20.73 -12.41
C ILE A 478 4.40 21.42 -11.11
N ASN A 479 3.55 22.32 -10.61
CA ASN A 479 3.74 22.95 -9.32
C ASN A 479 3.85 21.86 -8.24
N GLY A 480 4.94 21.88 -7.48
CA GLY A 480 4.96 21.25 -6.15
C GLY A 480 3.92 21.91 -5.24
N LEU A 481 3.73 21.38 -4.04
CA LEU A 481 2.88 22.03 -3.04
C LEU A 481 3.28 23.49 -2.90
N LYS A 482 2.43 24.41 -3.35
CA LYS A 482 2.56 25.84 -3.01
C LYS A 482 2.07 25.96 -1.57
N THR A 483 3.01 26.13 -0.65
CA THR A 483 2.70 26.57 0.71
C THR A 483 2.63 28.09 0.69
N ASN A 484 1.53 28.64 1.22
CA ASN A 484 1.56 30.00 1.77
C ASN A 484 2.47 30.01 3.01
#